data_AF-A0A939CSA4-F1
#
_entry.id   AF-A0A939CSA4-F1
#
_cell.length_a   1.000
_cell.length_b   1.000
_cell.length_c   1.000
_cell.angle_alpha   90.00
_cell.angle_beta   90.00
_cell.angle_gamma   90.00
#
_symmetry.space_group_name_H-M   'P 1'
#
loop_
_entity.id
_entity.type
_entity.pdbx_description
1 polymer ?
#
loop_
_entity_poly.entity_id
_entity_poly.type
_entity_poly.pdbx_seq_one_letter_code
_entity_poly.pdbx_strand_id
1 'polypeptide(L)'
;MNITNWLLLMVVVFLGTTANLSLKYGLYISSSTKGESASILNLLLSRYFFIWFICYTFMTLLWLYVLRTIPLSQAFPVLGLMYALIPIASHYFLKEQVAFTQWLGISIIITGVVLVVN
;
A
#
# COMPACT_ATOMS: atom_id res chain seq x y z
N MET A 1 -4.52 -9.61 -20.80
CA MET A 1 -3.98 -8.26 -20.56
C MET A 1 -2.59 -8.14 -21.18
N ASN A 2 -2.24 -6.98 -21.75
CA ASN A 2 -0.88 -6.73 -22.25
C ASN A 2 0.12 -6.66 -21.08
N ILE A 3 1.38 -7.03 -21.31
CA ILE A 3 2.45 -7.01 -20.30
C ILE A 3 2.60 -5.61 -19.66
N THR A 4 2.41 -4.56 -20.44
CA THR A 4 2.47 -3.16 -20.02
C THR A 4 1.39 -2.82 -18.99
N ASN A 5 0.18 -3.37 -19.14
CA ASN A 5 -0.94 -3.15 -18.22
C ASN A 5 -0.67 -3.81 -16.87
N TRP A 6 -0.06 -5.00 -16.90
CA TRP A 6 0.39 -5.72 -15.70
C TRP A 6 1.50 -4.95 -14.98
N LEU A 7 2.50 -4.44 -15.71
CA LEU A 7 3.56 -3.61 -15.14
C LEU A 7 3.02 -2.33 -14.50
N LEU A 8 2.09 -1.63 -15.18
CA LEU A 8 1.45 -0.43 -14.65
C LEU A 8 0.73 -0.70 -13.32
N LEU A 9 -0.06 -1.77 -13.25
CA LEU A 9 -0.77 -2.15 -12.03
C LEU A 9 0.20 -2.49 -10.91
N MET A 10 1.26 -3.25 -11.18
CA MET A 10 2.29 -3.56 -10.18
C MET A 10 2.96 -2.30 -9.65
N VAL A 11 3.30 -1.35 -10.53
CA VAL A 11 3.87 -0.05 -10.13
C VAL A 11 2.87 0.71 -9.23
N VAL A 12 1.59 0.75 -9.57
CA VAL A 12 0.56 1.39 -8.71
C VAL A 12 0.49 0.70 -7.35
N VAL A 13 0.48 -0.64 -7.31
CA VAL A 13 0.48 -1.43 -6.08
C VAL A 13 1.69 -1.11 -5.22
N PHE A 14 2.90 -1.09 -5.80
CA PHE A 14 4.12 -0.73 -5.10
C PHE A 14 4.08 0.70 -4.57
N LEU A 15 3.72 1.70 -5.38
CA LEU A 15 3.64 3.10 -4.93
C LEU A 15 2.59 3.28 -3.81
N GLY A 16 1.45 2.59 -3.89
CA GLY A 16 0.44 2.65 -2.84
C GLY A 16 0.91 1.97 -1.55
N THR A 17 1.62 0.84 -1.65
CA THR A 17 2.17 0.17 -0.47
C THR A 17 3.25 1.02 0.22
N THR A 18 4.17 1.62 -0.55
CA THR A 18 5.23 2.47 0.01
C THR A 18 4.68 3.76 0.62
N ALA A 19 3.67 4.37 -0.02
CA ALA A 19 2.94 5.49 0.56
C ALA A 19 2.37 5.08 1.93
N ASN A 20 1.49 4.08 1.98
CA ASN A 20 0.85 3.66 3.23
C ASN A 20 1.85 3.27 4.32
N LEU A 21 2.93 2.59 3.96
CA LEU A 21 4.00 2.22 4.87
C LEU A 21 4.73 3.46 5.44
N SER A 22 5.04 4.45 4.59
CA SER A 22 5.76 5.67 5.00
C SER A 22 5.00 6.47 6.08
N LEU A 23 3.67 6.54 5.98
CA LEU A 23 2.83 7.26 6.93
C LEU A 23 2.83 6.53 8.29
N LYS A 24 2.69 5.20 8.26
CA LYS A 24 2.75 4.37 9.46
C LYS A 24 4.13 4.40 10.12
N TYR A 25 5.18 4.42 9.32
CA TYR A 25 6.56 4.55 9.81
C TYR A 25 6.83 5.92 10.44
N GLY A 26 6.33 7.00 9.83
CA GLY A 26 6.39 8.35 10.41
C GLY A 26 5.67 8.45 11.75
N LEU A 27 4.50 7.81 11.88
CA LEU A 27 3.75 7.67 13.13
C LEU A 27 4.57 6.92 14.20
N TYR A 28 5.16 5.79 13.84
CA TYR A 28 5.96 4.95 14.75
C TYR A 28 7.17 5.68 15.34
N ILE A 29 7.91 6.43 14.51
CA ILE A 29 9.05 7.23 14.99
C ILE A 29 8.59 8.40 15.87
N SER A 30 7.48 9.04 15.50
CA SER A 30 6.96 10.19 16.24
C SER A 30 6.42 9.80 17.62
N SER A 31 5.78 8.63 17.74
CA SER A 31 5.29 8.10 19.02
C SER A 31 6.41 7.57 19.92
N SER A 32 7.51 7.04 19.36
CA SER A 32 8.63 6.53 20.16
C SER A 32 9.51 7.64 20.77
N THR A 33 9.40 8.88 20.30
CA THR A 33 10.30 10.00 20.71
C THR A 33 9.62 11.00 21.65
N LYS A 34 8.28 11.06 21.70
CA LYS A 34 7.54 11.99 22.56
C LYS A 34 6.40 11.25 23.25
N GLY A 35 6.51 11.07 24.57
CA GLY A 35 5.51 10.44 25.45
C GLY A 35 4.19 11.21 25.60
N GLU A 36 3.85 12.09 24.66
CA GLU A 36 2.62 12.84 24.64
C GLU A 36 2.08 12.81 23.21
N SER A 37 0.82 12.37 23.06
CA SER A 37 -0.07 12.59 21.92
C SER A 37 0.66 13.02 20.65
N ALA A 38 1.07 12.06 19.82
CA ALA A 38 1.63 12.34 18.50
C ALA A 38 0.64 13.23 17.71
N SER A 39 0.85 14.54 17.81
CA SER A 39 -0.09 15.50 17.26
C SER A 39 -0.09 15.32 15.76
N ILE A 40 -1.26 15.03 15.19
CA ILE A 40 -1.47 14.79 13.76
C ILE A 40 -0.89 15.96 12.94
N LEU A 41 -0.86 17.17 13.50
CA LEU A 41 -0.21 18.36 12.93
C LEU A 41 1.30 18.21 12.73
N ASN A 42 2.03 17.60 13.67
CA ASN A 42 3.46 17.36 13.54
C ASN A 42 3.78 16.28 12.49
N LEU A 43 2.85 15.36 12.25
CA LEU A 43 2.96 14.38 11.17
C LEU A 43 2.72 15.01 9.82
N LEU A 44 1.73 15.90 9.69
CA LEU A 44 1.48 16.66 8.47
C LEU A 44 2.69 17.51 8.05
N LEU A 45 3.48 17.99 9.02
CA LEU A 45 4.72 18.75 8.78
C LEU A 45 5.99 17.88 8.70
N SER A 46 5.86 16.56 8.80
CA SER A 46 7.00 15.64 8.80
C SER A 46 7.49 15.31 7.39
N ARG A 47 8.80 15.04 7.26
CA ARG A 47 9.44 14.55 6.02
C ARG A 47 8.72 13.32 5.45
N TYR A 48 8.20 12.45 6.32
CA TYR A 48 7.49 11.23 5.93
C TYR A 48 6.13 11.51 5.27
N PHE A 49 5.41 12.54 5.70
CA PHE A 49 4.17 12.95 5.05
C PHE A 49 4.41 13.47 3.63
N PHE A 50 5.53 14.18 3.42
CA PHE A 50 5.89 14.63 2.07
C PHE A 50 6.20 13.46 1.13
N ILE A 51 6.89 12.42 1.61
CA ILE A 51 7.15 11.19 0.84
C ILE A 51 5.84 10.47 0.52
N TRP A 52 4.96 10.33 1.52
CA TRP A 52 3.61 9.79 1.34
C TRP A 52 2.86 10.58 0.27
N PHE A 53 2.83 11.91 0.37
CA PHE A 53 2.08 12.77 -0.52
C PHE A 53 2.54 12.65 -1.97
N ILE A 54 3.86 12.64 -2.21
CA ILE A 54 4.41 12.45 -3.56
C ILE A 54 4.03 11.07 -4.10
N CYS A 55 4.31 10.01 -3.34
CA CYS A 55 4.03 8.64 -3.79
C CYS A 55 2.54 8.43 -4.06
N TYR A 56 1.67 8.94 -3.18
CA TYR A 56 0.22 8.82 -3.28
C TYR A 56 -0.35 9.63 -4.46
N THR A 57 0.21 10.81 -4.71
CA THR A 57 -0.17 11.64 -5.87
C THR A 57 0.20 10.93 -7.16
N PHE A 58 1.44 10.42 -7.29
CA PHE A 58 1.86 9.65 -8.47
C PHE A 58 1.03 8.37 -8.62
N MET A 59 0.81 7.63 -7.54
CA MET A 59 -0.07 6.45 -7.53
C MET A 59 -1.45 6.78 -8.11
N THR A 60 -2.07 7.86 -7.63
CA THR A 60 -3.40 8.30 -8.06
C THR A 60 -3.43 8.67 -9.54
N LEU A 61 -2.41 9.36 -10.04
CA LEU A 61 -2.30 9.70 -11.46
C LEU A 61 -2.15 8.45 -12.34
N LEU A 62 -1.31 7.49 -11.95
CA LEU A 62 -1.18 6.22 -12.65
C LEU A 62 -2.49 5.41 -12.56
N TRP A 63 -3.18 5.44 -11.42
CA TRP A 63 -4.45 4.76 -11.24
C TRP A 63 -5.54 5.31 -12.17
N LEU A 64 -5.62 6.63 -12.35
CA LEU A 64 -6.51 7.25 -13.34
C LEU A 64 -6.22 6.76 -14.76
N TYR A 65 -4.95 6.59 -15.11
CA TYR A 65 -4.56 6.06 -16.42
C TYR A 65 -4.94 4.56 -16.56
N VAL A 66 -4.72 3.76 -15.52
CA VAL A 66 -5.12 2.36 -15.45
C VAL A 66 -6.63 2.21 -15.65
N LEU A 67 -7.45 3.01 -14.98
CA LEU A 67 -8.91 2.97 -15.10
C LEU A 67 -9.43 3.34 -16.50
N ARG A 68 -8.65 4.11 -17.26
CA ARG A 68 -8.99 4.44 -18.65
C ARG A 68 -8.65 3.31 -19.63
N THR A 69 -7.72 2.43 -19.28
CA THR A 69 -7.14 1.43 -20.20
C THR A 69 -7.57 0.00 -19.89
N ILE A 70 -7.98 -0.28 -18.65
CA ILE A 70 -8.32 -1.62 -18.15
C ILE A 70 -9.69 -1.55 -17.47
N PRO A 71 -10.60 -2.51 -17.73
CA PRO A 71 -11.88 -2.56 -17.04
C PRO A 71 -11.67 -2.69 -15.52
N LEU A 72 -12.47 -1.95 -14.76
CA LEU A 72 -12.39 -1.90 -13.30
C LEU A 72 -12.42 -3.30 -12.67
N SER A 73 -13.19 -4.23 -13.23
CA SER A 73 -13.31 -5.61 -12.76
C SER A 73 -11.99 -6.39 -12.77
N GLN A 74 -11.04 -6.05 -13.65
CA GLN A 74 -9.71 -6.68 -13.71
C GLN A 74 -8.66 -5.90 -12.90
N ALA A 75 -8.76 -4.57 -12.86
CA ALA A 75 -7.78 -3.73 -12.17
C ALA A 75 -7.94 -3.79 -10.63
N PHE A 76 -9.17 -3.83 -10.13
CA PHE A 76 -9.47 -3.81 -8.70
C PHE A 76 -8.94 -5.02 -7.91
N PRO A 77 -9.02 -6.27 -8.43
CA PRO A 77 -8.38 -7.42 -7.81
C PRO A 77 -6.88 -7.21 -7.60
N VAL A 78 -6.18 -6.66 -8.60
CA VAL A 78 -4.72 -6.41 -8.50
C VAL A 78 -4.43 -5.34 -7.44
N LEU A 79 -5.25 -4.30 -7.33
CA LEU A 79 -5.16 -3.37 -6.18
C LEU A 79 -5.38 -4.07 -4.84
N GLY A 80 -6.25 -5.08 -4.79
CA GLY A 80 -6.48 -5.90 -3.61
C GLY A 80 -5.21 -6.56 -3.05
N LEU A 81 -4.18 -6.79 -3.88
CA LEU A 81 -2.87 -7.26 -3.42
C LEU A 81 -2.20 -6.29 -2.44
N MET A 82 -2.56 -5.00 -2.43
CA MET A 82 -2.09 -4.07 -1.40
C MET A 82 -2.47 -4.54 0.01
N TYR A 83 -3.64 -5.15 0.19
CA TYR A 83 -4.07 -5.70 1.49
C TYR A 83 -3.20 -6.89 1.94
N ALA A 84 -2.53 -7.56 1.02
CA ALA A 84 -1.54 -8.59 1.32
C ALA A 84 -0.14 -8.00 1.53
N LEU A 85 0.28 -7.10 0.65
CA LEU A 85 1.63 -6.53 0.63
C LEU A 85 1.88 -5.56 1.78
N ILE A 86 0.89 -4.75 2.19
CA ILE A 86 1.07 -3.78 3.28
C ILE A 86 1.39 -4.49 4.61
N PRO A 87 0.63 -5.52 5.07
CA PRO A 87 0.98 -6.26 6.27
C PRO A 87 2.34 -6.97 6.18
N ILE A 88 2.66 -7.57 5.03
CA ILE A 88 3.97 -8.23 4.82
C ILE A 88 5.08 -7.19 4.94
N ALA A 89 4.98 -6.07 4.24
CA ALA A 89 5.97 -5.00 4.32
C ALA A 89 6.03 -4.40 5.74
N SER A 90 4.90 -4.23 6.42
CA SER A 90 4.87 -3.75 7.80
C SER A 90 5.57 -4.72 8.77
N HIS A 91 5.39 -6.02 8.57
CA HIS A 91 6.10 -7.04 9.36
C HIS A 91 7.62 -6.94 9.17
N TYR A 92 8.09 -6.80 7.93
CA TYR A 92 9.53 -6.70 7.65
C TYR A 92 10.15 -5.36 8.09
N PHE A 93 9.48 -4.24 7.84
CA PHE A 93 10.03 -2.89 8.08
C PHE A 93 9.74 -2.35 9.49
N LEU A 94 8.52 -2.54 9.99
CA LEU A 94 8.09 -2.04 11.29
C LEU A 94 8.18 -3.11 12.41
N LYS A 95 8.52 -4.36 12.06
CA LYS A 95 8.58 -5.51 13.00
C LYS A 95 7.27 -5.72 13.76
N GLU A 96 6.14 -5.34 13.17
CA GLU A 96 4.82 -5.56 13.76
C GLU A 96 4.53 -7.06 13.82
N GLN A 97 3.98 -7.54 14.94
CA GLN A 97 3.56 -8.94 15.03
C GLN A 97 2.30 -9.15 14.20
N VAL A 98 2.44 -9.94 13.12
CA VAL A 98 1.33 -10.35 12.27
C VAL A 98 0.83 -11.70 12.78
N ALA A 99 -0.46 -11.78 13.13
CA ALA A 99 -1.05 -13.00 13.65
C ALA A 99 -1.08 -14.11 12.57
N PHE A 100 -1.04 -15.38 12.98
CA PHE A 100 -1.12 -16.50 12.05
C PHE A 100 -2.42 -16.50 11.23
N THR A 101 -3.53 -16.04 11.81
CA THR A 101 -4.82 -15.86 11.11
C THR A 101 -4.75 -14.81 10.00
N GLN A 102 -3.94 -13.76 10.17
CA GLN A 102 -3.73 -12.76 9.14
C GLN A 102 -2.92 -13.33 7.97
N TRP A 103 -1.91 -14.16 8.24
CA TRP A 103 -1.18 -14.88 7.19
C TRP A 103 -2.09 -15.78 6.35
N LEU A 104 -3.01 -16.51 6.98
CA LEU A 104 -4.02 -17.29 6.25
C LEU A 104 -4.93 -16.41 5.39
N GLY A 105 -5.40 -15.27 5.94
CA GLY A 105 -6.18 -14.30 5.18
C GLY A 105 -5.43 -13.74 3.97
N ILE A 106 -4.14 -13.43 4.13
CA ILE A 106 -3.26 -12.96 3.05
C ILE A 106 -3.17 -14.02 1.93
N SER A 107 -2.98 -15.30 2.26
CA SER A 107 -2.96 -16.37 1.26
C SER A 107 -4.27 -16.48 0.50
N ILE A 108 -5.41 -16.31 1.17
CA ILE A 108 -6.75 -16.32 0.55
C ILE A 108 -6.90 -15.13 -0.41
N ILE A 109 -6.48 -13.92 -0.01
CA ILE A 109 -6.52 -12.73 -0.86
C ILE A 109 -5.69 -12.95 -2.12
N ILE A 110 -4.44 -13.40 -1.98
CA ILE A 110 -3.55 -13.66 -3.13
C ILE A 110 -4.20 -14.67 -4.09
N THR A 111 -4.74 -15.76 -3.55
CA THR A 111 -5.42 -16.79 -4.36
C THR A 111 -6.64 -16.21 -5.07
N GLY A 112 -7.46 -15.41 -4.38
CA GLY A 112 -8.63 -14.75 -4.96
C GLY A 112 -8.24 -13.81 -6.11
N VAL A 113 -7.15 -13.05 -5.97
CA VAL A 113 -6.68 -12.18 -7.05
C VAL A 113 -6.24 -12.99 -8.27
N VAL A 114 -5.48 -14.07 -8.07
CA VAL A 114 -5.03 -14.94 -9.16
C VAL A 114 -6.23 -15.54 -9.91
N LEU A 115 -7.28 -15.97 -9.19
CA LEU A 115 -8.49 -16.52 -9.80
C LEU A 115 -9.29 -15.51 -10.63
N VAL A 116 -9.30 -14.24 -10.25
CA VAL A 116 -10.07 -13.20 -10.97
C VAL A 116 -9.32 -12.68 -12.20
N VAL A 117 -7.98 -12.68 -12.14
CA VAL A 117 -7.13 -12.14 -13.22
C VAL A 117 -6.87 -13.17 -14.32
N ASN A 118 -7.07 -14.46 -14.03
CA ASN A 118 -6.96 -15.56 -15.01
C ASN A 118 -8.22 -15.66 -15.87
#